data_AF-A0A952IJ98-F1
#
_entry.id   AF-A0A952IJ98-F1
#
_cell.length_a   1.000
_cell.length_b   1.000
_cell.length_c   1.000
_cell.angle_alpha   90.00
_cell.angle_beta   90.00
_cell.angle_gamma   90.00
#
_symmetry.space_group_name_H-M   'P 1'
#
loop_
_entity.id
_entity.type
_entity.pdbx_description
1 polymer ?
#
loop_
_entity_poly.entity_id
_entity_poly.type
_entity_poly.pdbx_seq_one_letter_code
_entity_poly.pdbx_strand_id
1 'polypeptide(L)'
;MNKPTSFTPYMQTISKNNDHRENLDVETDVGSPAPCVLTTSNNQPGLSNNVTSACRSVRKYFARLLGSLVLLIPTSAFAAHIIGEDSSNTDNPFVQPVDPALSGGNRNQTLNNGDFLLGTRNDDILEGRLGIDVLNGLGGDDILIGGLEHFTDTDQRTDRAFGVQGNDIFLWKPGDGTDFFDGGSGIDIVILGIVGEPTPGNENVPEFRVLNDNQAGIVFIDPQTRLPLVDVSNSPGFCPIVDESSEIVDANGRVVNAAAALRELDIDHLAQFVLRGVRNNFEDGQQNNDNGLRVSLHLKNVEFVVCASRDGTAIELIDLRSSPVVRGSINDIRSRDLRRRLNLIVQ
;
A
#
# COMPACT_ATOMS: atom_id res chain seq x y z
N MET A 1 -49.06 -18.96 18.18
CA MET A 1 -49.41 -17.65 18.77
C MET A 1 -48.13 -16.82 18.74
N ASN A 2 -47.98 -15.95 17.73
CA ASN A 2 -48.33 -14.51 17.75
C ASN A 2 -47.52 -13.77 18.84
N LYS A 3 -46.76 -12.70 18.62
CA LYS A 3 -46.37 -11.85 17.47
C LYS A 3 -45.16 -10.98 17.98
N PRO A 4 -44.51 -10.16 17.15
CA PRO A 4 -43.14 -9.65 17.33
C PRO A 4 -43.06 -8.37 18.17
N THR A 5 -41.89 -8.08 18.74
CA THR A 5 -41.55 -6.73 19.21
C THR A 5 -40.68 -6.02 18.17
N SER A 6 -41.29 -5.01 17.58
CA SER A 6 -40.74 -4.04 16.65
C SER A 6 -39.52 -3.30 17.20
N PHE A 7 -38.49 -3.15 16.37
CA PHE A 7 -37.50 -2.08 16.52
C PHE A 7 -38.19 -0.73 16.24
N THR A 8 -38.33 0.10 17.27
CA THR A 8 -38.56 1.55 17.13
C THR A 8 -37.22 2.26 17.25
N PRO A 9 -36.76 3.01 16.23
CA PRO A 9 -35.60 3.88 16.39
C PRO A 9 -35.96 5.03 17.33
N TYR A 10 -35.15 5.24 18.35
CA TYR A 10 -35.22 6.41 19.22
C TYR A 10 -34.77 7.63 18.41
N MET A 11 -35.73 8.35 17.83
CA MET A 11 -35.55 9.68 17.26
C MET A 11 -35.24 10.63 18.42
N GLN A 12 -33.98 11.03 18.55
CA GLN A 12 -33.64 12.19 19.38
C GLN A 12 -34.08 13.44 18.60
N THR A 13 -35.25 13.96 18.94
CA THR A 13 -35.70 15.30 18.54
C THR A 13 -34.77 16.34 19.15
N ILE A 14 -33.93 16.95 18.30
CA ILE A 14 -33.29 18.23 18.63
C ILE A 14 -34.35 19.31 18.47
N SER A 15 -34.72 19.91 19.60
CA SER A 15 -35.56 21.11 19.69
C SER A 15 -34.94 22.23 18.86
N LYS A 16 -35.71 22.76 17.89
CA LYS A 16 -35.38 24.00 17.19
C LYS A 16 -35.53 25.17 18.15
N ASN A 17 -34.41 25.72 18.62
CA ASN A 17 -34.38 27.14 18.96
C ASN A 17 -34.02 27.91 17.69
N ASN A 18 -34.98 28.73 17.26
CA ASN A 18 -34.80 29.75 16.24
C ASN A 18 -33.70 30.72 16.66
N ASP A 19 -32.63 30.81 15.86
CA ASP A 19 -32.10 32.11 15.46
C ASP A 19 -31.30 31.96 14.15
N HIS A 20 -31.79 32.68 13.14
CA HIS A 20 -31.20 33.04 11.84
C HIS A 20 -30.06 32.18 11.25
N ARG A 21 -30.43 31.23 10.37
CA ARG A 21 -29.52 30.69 9.33
C ARG A 21 -29.85 31.35 7.99
N GLU A 22 -28.88 32.08 7.44
CA GLU A 22 -28.81 32.31 6.00
C GLU A 22 -28.34 31.00 5.35
N ASN A 23 -29.18 30.39 4.52
CA ASN A 23 -28.76 29.27 3.68
C ASN A 23 -28.01 29.85 2.48
N LEU A 24 -26.72 29.53 2.37
CA LEU A 24 -25.92 29.77 1.18
C LEU A 24 -25.83 28.44 0.41
N ASP A 25 -26.70 28.25 -0.57
CA ASP A 25 -26.59 27.11 -1.50
C ASP A 25 -25.58 27.49 -2.59
N VAL A 26 -24.46 26.76 -2.65
CA VAL A 26 -23.44 26.89 -3.70
C VAL A 26 -23.50 25.63 -4.55
N GLU A 27 -24.12 25.73 -5.71
CA GLU A 27 -24.06 24.71 -6.76
C GLU A 27 -22.86 25.03 -7.67
N THR A 28 -21.83 24.17 -7.67
CA THR A 28 -20.72 24.28 -8.61
C THR A 28 -20.96 23.36 -9.80
N ASP A 29 -21.39 23.93 -10.92
CA ASP A 29 -21.44 23.24 -12.21
C ASP A 29 -20.06 23.35 -12.89
N VAL A 30 -19.42 22.21 -13.13
CA VAL A 30 -18.07 22.12 -13.69
C VAL A 30 -18.17 22.15 -15.22
N GLY A 31 -18.31 23.36 -15.79
CA GLY A 31 -18.04 23.57 -17.22
C GLY A 31 -18.94 24.54 -17.99
N SER A 32 -18.83 25.85 -17.74
CA SER A 32 -19.09 26.88 -18.78
C SER A 32 -18.66 28.29 -18.32
N PRO A 33 -18.21 29.18 -19.23
CA PRO A 33 -17.81 30.55 -18.89
C PRO A 33 -19.02 31.49 -18.93
N ALA A 34 -19.75 31.60 -17.82
CA ALA A 34 -20.81 32.59 -17.66
C ALA A 34 -20.59 33.44 -16.39
N PRO A 35 -20.94 34.75 -16.40
CA PRO A 35 -20.64 35.66 -15.30
C PRO A 35 -21.50 35.37 -14.07
N CYS A 36 -20.90 35.45 -12.87
CA CYS A 36 -21.62 35.39 -11.59
C CYS A 36 -22.75 36.43 -11.56
N VAL A 37 -23.99 35.96 -11.42
CA VAL A 37 -25.16 36.79 -11.10
C VAL A 37 -25.65 36.36 -9.72
N LEU A 38 -25.64 37.28 -8.75
CA LEU A 38 -26.27 37.09 -7.45
C LEU A 38 -27.60 37.85 -7.44
N THR A 39 -28.71 37.14 -7.26
CA THR A 39 -30.01 37.74 -6.94
C THR A 39 -30.24 37.64 -5.44
N THR A 40 -30.35 38.78 -4.74
CA THR A 40 -30.73 38.81 -3.33
C THR A 40 -32.22 39.15 -3.19
N SER A 41 -32.95 38.37 -2.39
CA SER A 41 -34.29 38.76 -1.94
C SER A 41 -34.16 39.68 -0.73
N ASN A 42 -34.31 40.99 -0.96
CA ASN A 42 -34.68 42.07 -0.03
C ASN A 42 -33.78 43.30 -0.18
N ASN A 43 -34.38 44.38 -0.67
CA ASN A 43 -33.83 45.72 -0.74
C ASN A 43 -33.47 46.26 0.66
N GLN A 44 -32.21 46.13 1.06
CA GLN A 44 -31.61 46.87 2.17
C GLN A 44 -30.44 47.72 1.64
N PRO A 45 -30.57 49.07 1.60
CA PRO A 45 -29.55 49.95 1.05
C PRO A 45 -28.45 50.18 2.11
N GLY A 46 -27.33 49.47 1.99
CA GLY A 46 -26.18 49.69 2.89
C GLY A 46 -24.99 48.74 2.75
N LEU A 47 -25.18 47.53 2.19
CA LEU A 47 -24.10 46.54 2.03
C LEU A 47 -23.51 46.46 0.60
N SER A 48 -23.85 47.40 -0.29
CA SER A 48 -23.47 47.32 -1.71
C SER A 48 -22.05 47.78 -2.02
N ASN A 49 -21.35 48.46 -1.11
CA ASN A 49 -20.10 49.17 -1.46
C ASN A 49 -18.81 48.48 -1.03
N ASN A 50 -18.85 47.54 -0.07
CA ASN A 50 -17.65 46.81 0.39
C ASN A 50 -17.45 45.46 -0.32
N VAL A 51 -18.48 44.92 -1.00
CA VAL A 51 -18.39 43.63 -1.73
C VAL A 51 -18.03 43.82 -3.21
N THR A 52 -18.28 45.00 -3.81
CA THR A 52 -17.84 45.32 -5.18
C THR A 52 -16.34 45.62 -5.28
N SER A 53 -15.68 45.96 -4.17
CA SER A 53 -14.24 46.16 -4.09
C SER A 53 -13.47 44.82 -4.14
N ALA A 54 -13.97 43.79 -3.45
CA ALA A 54 -13.33 42.47 -3.41
C ALA A 54 -13.39 41.73 -4.76
N CYS A 55 -14.47 41.89 -5.52
CA CYS A 55 -14.63 41.23 -6.82
C CYS A 55 -13.85 41.89 -7.98
N ARG A 56 -13.40 43.15 -7.83
CA ARG A 56 -12.51 43.83 -8.81
C ARG A 56 -11.02 43.52 -8.63
N SER A 57 -10.58 43.11 -7.43
CA SER A 57 -9.18 42.74 -7.20
C SER A 57 -8.81 41.40 -7.81
N VAL A 58 -9.73 40.42 -7.82
CA VAL A 58 -9.48 39.09 -8.42
C VAL A 58 -9.38 39.15 -9.95
N ARG A 59 -10.05 40.13 -10.59
CA ARG A 59 -10.05 40.29 -12.05
C ARG A 59 -8.82 40.99 -12.63
N LYS A 60 -8.03 41.70 -11.81
CA LYS A 60 -6.79 42.38 -12.25
C LYS A 60 -5.54 41.47 -12.21
N TYR A 61 -5.56 40.41 -11.41
CA TYR A 61 -4.48 39.41 -11.40
C TYR A 61 -4.64 38.35 -12.49
N PHE A 62 -5.87 38.07 -12.95
CA PHE A 62 -6.12 37.08 -14.00
C PHE A 62 -5.96 37.58 -15.45
N ALA A 63 -5.86 38.90 -15.69
CA ALA A 63 -5.89 39.48 -17.04
C ALA A 63 -4.53 40.01 -17.55
N ARG A 64 -3.41 39.75 -16.86
CA ARG A 64 -2.07 40.17 -17.30
C ARG A 64 -1.07 39.04 -17.58
N LEU A 65 -1.54 37.79 -17.65
CA LEU A 65 -0.71 36.62 -17.95
C LEU A 65 -1.19 35.82 -19.17
N LEU A 66 -1.87 36.48 -20.12
CA LEU A 66 -2.24 35.90 -21.43
C LEU A 66 -1.36 36.45 -22.56
N GLY A 67 -0.08 36.66 -22.27
CA GLY A 67 0.92 37.14 -23.23
C GLY A 67 2.31 36.55 -23.03
N SER A 68 2.43 35.47 -22.27
CA SER A 68 3.67 34.71 -22.17
C SER A 68 3.50 33.43 -22.97
N LEU A 69 4.37 33.28 -23.98
CA LEU A 69 4.71 32.03 -24.64
C LEU A 69 4.57 30.87 -23.66
N VAL A 70 3.48 30.09 -23.76
CA VAL A 70 3.40 28.78 -23.11
C VAL A 70 4.38 27.92 -23.87
N LEU A 71 5.64 27.96 -23.42
CA LEU A 71 6.57 26.89 -23.68
C LEU A 71 5.88 25.66 -23.07
N LEU A 72 5.31 24.80 -23.92
CA LEU A 72 4.99 23.42 -23.58
C LEU A 72 6.33 22.78 -23.24
N ILE A 73 6.81 23.02 -22.02
CA ILE A 73 7.82 22.18 -21.41
C ILE A 73 7.08 20.86 -21.25
N PRO A 74 7.47 19.76 -21.92
CA PRO A 74 7.00 18.47 -21.47
C PRO A 74 7.35 18.43 -19.99
N THR A 75 6.34 18.43 -19.11
CA THR A 75 6.56 18.04 -17.73
C THR A 75 7.04 16.61 -17.85
N SER A 76 8.36 16.43 -17.88
CA SER A 76 8.98 15.13 -17.69
C SER A 76 8.36 14.62 -16.41
N ALA A 77 7.45 13.68 -16.57
CA ALA A 77 6.74 13.11 -15.46
C ALA A 77 7.78 12.27 -14.72
N PHE A 78 8.30 12.84 -13.63
CA PHE A 78 9.33 12.20 -12.84
C PHE A 78 8.68 11.07 -12.05
N ALA A 79 9.28 9.88 -12.10
CA ALA A 79 9.08 8.83 -11.13
C ALA A 79 9.09 9.42 -9.71
N ALA A 80 7.99 9.27 -8.98
CA ALA A 80 7.88 9.76 -7.61
C ALA A 80 8.39 8.68 -6.64
N HIS A 81 9.11 9.12 -5.61
CA HIS A 81 9.33 8.30 -4.41
C HIS A 81 8.38 8.83 -3.35
N ILE A 82 7.35 8.05 -3.05
CA ILE A 82 6.24 8.40 -2.16
C ILE A 82 6.39 7.55 -0.91
N ILE A 83 6.44 8.23 0.23
CA ILE A 83 6.81 7.63 1.51
C ILE A 83 5.72 7.95 2.52
N GLY A 84 5.28 6.95 3.29
CA GLY A 84 4.37 7.10 4.42
C GLY A 84 4.96 8.03 5.48
N GLU A 85 4.11 8.85 6.10
CA GLU A 85 4.54 9.80 7.12
C GLU A 85 4.49 9.21 8.53
N ASP A 86 3.84 8.04 8.70
CA ASP A 86 3.54 7.42 10.00
C ASP A 86 2.80 8.39 10.94
N SER A 87 2.06 9.35 10.37
CA SER A 87 1.53 10.50 11.12
C SER A 87 0.31 10.14 11.97
N SER A 88 -0.30 9.00 11.69
CA SER A 88 -1.41 8.43 12.43
C SER A 88 -0.87 7.78 13.72
N ASN A 89 -0.42 8.58 14.68
CA ASN A 89 0.26 8.08 15.89
C ASN A 89 -0.16 8.83 17.16
N THR A 90 0.21 8.30 18.33
CA THR A 90 -0.23 8.86 19.63
C THR A 90 0.36 10.22 19.94
N ASP A 91 1.47 10.58 19.29
CA ASP A 91 2.15 11.85 19.47
C ASP A 91 1.57 12.95 18.58
N ASN A 92 0.76 12.60 17.58
CA ASN A 92 0.08 13.56 16.72
C ASN A 92 -1.21 14.07 17.38
N PRO A 93 -1.27 15.32 17.89
CA PRO A 93 -2.43 15.84 18.61
C PRO A 93 -3.66 16.08 17.70
N PHE A 94 -3.47 16.10 16.38
CA PHE A 94 -4.57 16.16 15.42
C PHE A 94 -5.31 14.82 15.32
N VAL A 95 -4.57 13.72 15.37
CA VAL A 95 -5.11 12.35 15.31
C VAL A 95 -5.54 11.86 16.69
N GLN A 96 -4.70 12.09 17.70
CA GLN A 96 -4.94 11.74 19.09
C GLN A 96 -5.05 13.00 19.97
N PRO A 97 -6.25 13.59 20.11
CA PRO A 97 -6.45 14.77 20.95
C PRO A 97 -6.05 14.51 22.40
N VAL A 98 -5.35 15.48 23.01
CA VAL A 98 -4.89 15.41 24.41
C VAL A 98 -6.06 15.43 25.40
N ASP A 99 -7.19 16.07 25.03
CA ASP A 99 -8.40 16.07 25.85
C ASP A 99 -9.14 14.71 25.73
N PRO A 100 -9.31 13.97 26.84
CA PRO A 100 -10.05 12.70 26.85
C PRO A 100 -11.48 12.81 26.31
N ALA A 101 -12.15 13.95 26.49
CA ALA A 101 -13.50 14.16 25.98
C ALA A 101 -13.53 14.21 24.45
N LEU A 102 -12.47 14.73 23.82
CA LEU A 102 -12.34 14.80 22.37
C LEU A 102 -11.95 13.45 21.75
N SER A 103 -11.21 12.61 22.47
CA SER A 103 -10.86 11.24 22.04
C SER A 103 -11.90 10.18 22.46
N GLY A 104 -13.12 10.58 22.87
CA GLY A 104 -14.18 9.63 23.24
C GLY A 104 -13.87 8.80 24.49
N GLY A 105 -13.11 9.39 25.42
CA GLY A 105 -12.66 8.78 26.67
C GLY A 105 -11.27 8.13 26.55
N ASN A 106 -10.29 8.81 25.96
CA ASN A 106 -8.93 8.27 25.70
C ASN A 106 -8.91 7.05 24.79
N ARG A 107 -9.85 6.95 23.84
CA ARG A 107 -9.77 5.89 22.83
C ARG A 107 -8.58 6.17 21.93
N ASN A 108 -7.88 5.11 21.57
CA ASN A 108 -6.85 5.18 20.54
C ASN A 108 -7.53 5.49 19.19
N GLN A 109 -7.13 6.59 18.54
CA GLN A 109 -7.61 7.02 17.22
C GLN A 109 -6.53 6.90 16.13
N THR A 110 -5.38 6.29 16.47
CA THR A 110 -4.17 6.43 15.67
C THR A 110 -4.14 5.57 14.43
N LEU A 111 -5.04 4.62 14.18
CA LEU A 111 -4.88 3.64 13.09
C LEU A 111 -3.47 2.99 13.05
N ASN A 112 -2.73 3.07 14.16
CA ASN A 112 -1.42 2.49 14.34
C ASN A 112 -0.41 2.79 13.23
N ASN A 113 -0.13 4.07 12.98
CA ASN A 113 0.77 4.62 11.96
C ASN A 113 0.32 4.48 10.50
N GLY A 114 -0.73 3.69 10.22
CA GLY A 114 -1.12 3.40 8.84
C GLY A 114 -1.41 4.64 7.96
N ASP A 115 -1.00 4.53 6.71
CA ASP A 115 -1.06 5.56 5.68
C ASP A 115 -1.84 5.09 4.44
N PHE A 116 -2.30 6.06 3.64
CA PHE A 116 -2.89 5.84 2.32
C PHE A 116 -2.03 6.53 1.27
N LEU A 117 -1.32 5.72 0.47
CA LEU A 117 -0.38 6.18 -0.53
C LEU A 117 -1.00 6.03 -1.93
N LEU A 118 -0.97 7.12 -2.69
CA LEU A 118 -1.45 7.16 -4.07
C LEU A 118 -0.31 7.56 -4.99
N GLY A 119 0.03 6.66 -5.92
CA GLY A 119 0.97 6.88 -7.02
C GLY A 119 0.44 7.85 -8.06
N THR A 120 1.01 7.78 -9.25
CA THR A 120 0.78 8.73 -10.34
C THR A 120 0.33 8.00 -11.60
N ARG A 121 0.88 8.35 -12.76
CA ARG A 121 0.68 7.60 -14.02
C ARG A 121 2.03 7.18 -14.60
N ASN A 122 3.07 7.24 -13.77
CA ASN A 122 4.45 6.96 -14.10
C ASN A 122 4.97 5.95 -13.10
N ASP A 123 6.08 5.33 -13.43
CA ASP A 123 6.79 4.37 -12.59
C ASP A 123 7.18 5.02 -11.25
N ASP A 124 6.48 4.67 -10.17
CA ASP A 124 6.67 5.22 -8.84
C ASP A 124 7.28 4.19 -7.88
N ILE A 125 7.87 4.66 -6.79
CA ILE A 125 8.25 3.84 -5.63
C ILE A 125 7.38 4.28 -4.47
N LEU A 126 6.57 3.38 -3.93
CA LEU A 126 5.71 3.63 -2.76
C LEU A 126 6.24 2.81 -1.58
N GLU A 127 6.52 3.48 -0.46
CA GLU A 127 7.00 2.89 0.80
C GLU A 127 6.04 3.27 1.94
N GLY A 128 5.27 2.31 2.47
CA GLY A 128 4.29 2.57 3.53
C GLY A 128 4.91 2.85 4.90
N ARG A 129 6.04 2.19 5.21
CA ARG A 129 6.86 2.30 6.44
C ARG A 129 6.30 1.55 7.64
N LEU A 130 5.55 2.19 8.54
CA LEU A 130 5.02 1.54 9.73
C LEU A 130 3.50 1.52 9.69
N GLY A 131 2.94 0.42 10.18
CA GLY A 131 1.53 0.30 10.45
C GLY A 131 0.82 -0.57 9.44
N ILE A 132 -0.39 -0.16 9.07
CA ILE A 132 -1.20 -0.86 8.08
C ILE A 132 -1.43 0.10 6.95
N ASP A 133 -0.72 -0.12 5.85
CA ASP A 133 -0.70 0.79 4.74
C ASP A 133 -1.58 0.31 3.60
N VAL A 134 -2.15 1.28 2.88
CA VAL A 134 -2.84 1.04 1.61
C VAL A 134 -2.09 1.78 0.52
N LEU A 135 -1.46 1.02 -0.37
CA LEU A 135 -0.63 1.52 -1.46
C LEU A 135 -1.35 1.28 -2.79
N ASN A 136 -1.50 2.33 -3.58
CA ASN A 136 -2.10 2.24 -4.92
C ASN A 136 -1.18 2.91 -5.95
N GLY A 137 -0.52 2.11 -6.77
CA GLY A 137 0.44 2.56 -7.80
C GLY A 137 -0.20 3.36 -8.93
N LEU A 138 -1.49 3.09 -9.20
CA LEU A 138 -2.31 3.64 -10.28
C LEU A 138 -1.86 3.23 -11.68
N GLY A 139 -0.80 3.80 -12.20
CA GLY A 139 -0.36 3.49 -13.55
C GLY A 139 1.11 3.77 -13.73
N GLY A 140 1.77 2.98 -14.58
CA GLY A 140 3.22 2.96 -14.66
C GLY A 140 3.75 1.64 -14.11
N ASP A 141 5.02 1.34 -14.34
CA ASP A 141 5.65 0.13 -13.80
C ASP A 141 6.17 0.45 -12.38
N ASP A 142 5.38 0.20 -11.34
CA ASP A 142 5.63 0.67 -9.98
C ASP A 142 6.46 -0.31 -9.14
N ILE A 143 7.01 0.17 -8.02
CA ILE A 143 7.54 -0.64 -6.92
C ILE A 143 6.78 -0.28 -5.65
N LEU A 144 6.14 -1.28 -5.04
CA LEU A 144 5.36 -1.13 -3.83
C LEU A 144 6.02 -1.90 -2.69
N ILE A 145 6.17 -1.25 -1.54
CA ILE A 145 6.82 -1.77 -0.36
C ILE A 145 5.93 -1.42 0.83
N GLY A 146 5.36 -2.44 1.49
CA GLY A 146 4.54 -2.22 2.68
C GLY A 146 5.29 -1.44 3.75
N GLY A 147 6.47 -1.93 4.13
CA GLY A 147 7.38 -1.24 5.02
C GLY A 147 8.46 -2.17 5.55
N LEU A 148 9.49 -1.64 6.19
CA LEU A 148 10.56 -2.49 6.74
C LEU A 148 10.34 -2.87 8.21
N GLU A 149 9.40 -2.19 8.91
CA GLU A 149 8.71 -2.55 10.16
C GLU A 149 9.54 -2.97 11.39
N HIS A 150 10.80 -3.38 11.27
CA HIS A 150 11.74 -3.95 12.25
C HIS A 150 11.14 -4.63 13.48
N PHE A 151 10.09 -5.44 13.25
CA PHE A 151 9.33 -6.12 14.30
C PHE A 151 8.67 -5.19 15.34
N THR A 152 8.27 -3.97 14.95
CA THR A 152 7.49 -3.09 15.82
C THR A 152 6.22 -3.81 16.30
N ASP A 153 6.00 -3.76 17.62
CA ASP A 153 5.20 -4.72 18.40
C ASP A 153 3.69 -4.46 18.31
N THR A 154 3.17 -4.41 17.09
CA THR A 154 1.74 -4.25 16.85
C THR A 154 1.24 -5.44 16.06
N ASP A 155 0.22 -6.11 16.59
CA ASP A 155 -0.31 -7.38 16.08
C ASP A 155 -0.99 -7.27 14.70
N GLN A 156 -0.81 -6.15 13.99
CA GLN A 156 -1.51 -5.80 12.76
C GLN A 156 -0.55 -5.03 11.84
N ARG A 157 0.22 -5.79 11.07
CA ARG A 157 1.08 -5.35 9.95
C ARG A 157 0.56 -6.07 8.72
N THR A 158 -0.47 -5.53 8.09
CA THR A 158 -1.18 -6.25 7.01
C THR A 158 -1.50 -5.29 5.89
N ASP A 159 -0.48 -4.99 5.10
CA ASP A 159 -0.55 -3.98 4.06
C ASP A 159 -1.38 -4.45 2.89
N ARG A 160 -1.94 -3.48 2.16
CA ARG A 160 -2.70 -3.72 0.94
C ARG A 160 -2.10 -2.92 -0.19
N ALA A 161 -1.45 -3.61 -1.11
CA ALA A 161 -0.84 -3.03 -2.27
C ALA A 161 -1.64 -3.34 -3.54
N PHE A 162 -1.82 -2.34 -4.39
CA PHE A 162 -2.51 -2.43 -5.67
C PHE A 162 -1.61 -1.81 -6.76
N GLY A 163 -1.11 -2.64 -7.68
CA GLY A 163 -0.31 -2.17 -8.83
C GLY A 163 -1.16 -1.44 -9.87
N VAL A 164 -2.34 -2.00 -10.14
CA VAL A 164 -3.36 -1.46 -11.06
C VAL A 164 -2.96 -1.58 -12.54
N GLN A 165 -2.13 -0.69 -13.08
CA GLN A 165 -1.74 -0.74 -14.51
C GLN A 165 -0.23 -0.64 -14.66
N GLY A 166 0.40 -1.71 -15.10
CA GLY A 166 1.84 -1.71 -15.34
C GLY A 166 2.43 -3.09 -15.11
N ASN A 167 3.74 -3.21 -15.22
CA ASN A 167 4.47 -4.35 -14.72
C ASN A 167 4.98 -3.99 -13.32
N ASP A 168 4.20 -4.29 -12.30
CA ASP A 168 4.44 -3.82 -10.95
C ASP A 168 5.28 -4.82 -10.15
N ILE A 169 6.05 -4.29 -9.19
CA ILE A 169 6.88 -5.10 -8.31
C ILE A 169 6.48 -4.85 -6.87
N PHE A 170 6.05 -5.88 -6.17
CA PHE A 170 5.84 -5.82 -4.71
C PHE A 170 7.04 -6.44 -3.99
N LEU A 171 7.67 -5.68 -3.10
CA LEU A 171 8.77 -6.16 -2.28
C LEU A 171 8.24 -6.53 -0.91
N TRP A 172 8.58 -7.75 -0.48
CA TRP A 172 8.19 -8.27 0.82
C TRP A 172 9.41 -8.81 1.55
N LYS A 173 9.63 -8.37 2.79
CA LYS A 173 10.79 -8.74 3.58
C LYS A 173 10.42 -9.76 4.67
N PRO A 174 11.29 -10.76 4.93
CA PRO A 174 11.14 -11.62 6.10
C PRO A 174 11.04 -10.83 7.42
N GLY A 175 9.94 -11.02 8.13
CA GLY A 175 9.62 -10.29 9.37
C GLY A 175 8.46 -9.32 9.21
N ASP A 176 8.14 -8.97 7.96
CA ASP A 176 6.92 -8.24 7.63
C ASP A 176 5.71 -9.13 7.95
N GLY A 177 4.55 -8.50 8.09
CA GLY A 177 3.33 -9.22 8.43
C GLY A 177 2.63 -9.82 7.21
N THR A 178 1.36 -10.16 7.38
CA THR A 178 0.55 -10.83 6.35
C THR A 178 -0.07 -9.79 5.43
N ASP A 179 0.44 -9.66 4.23
CA ASP A 179 0.00 -8.62 3.30
C ASP A 179 -0.87 -9.17 2.17
N PHE A 180 -1.46 -8.25 1.43
CA PHE A 180 -2.21 -8.51 0.22
C PHE A 180 -1.65 -7.68 -0.94
N PHE A 181 -1.41 -8.34 -2.07
CA PHE A 181 -1.02 -7.68 -3.30
C PHE A 181 -1.93 -8.08 -4.47
N ASP A 182 -2.54 -7.08 -5.09
CA ASP A 182 -3.22 -7.18 -6.38
C ASP A 182 -2.39 -6.47 -7.44
N GLY A 183 -1.75 -7.22 -8.34
CA GLY A 183 -0.94 -6.65 -9.41
C GLY A 183 -1.75 -5.85 -10.42
N GLY A 184 -3.00 -6.24 -10.66
CA GLY A 184 -3.86 -5.62 -11.66
C GLY A 184 -3.54 -6.10 -13.07
N SER A 185 -3.25 -5.18 -13.99
CA SER A 185 -3.00 -5.52 -15.39
C SER A 185 -1.54 -5.35 -15.76
N GLY A 186 -0.91 -6.41 -16.25
CA GLY A 186 0.43 -6.37 -16.82
C GLY A 186 1.18 -7.66 -16.54
N ILE A 187 2.45 -7.54 -16.16
CA ILE A 187 3.25 -8.66 -15.66
C ILE A 187 3.80 -8.27 -14.31
N ASP A 188 3.16 -8.76 -13.27
CA ASP A 188 3.39 -8.35 -11.89
C ASP A 188 4.21 -9.39 -11.14
N ILE A 189 5.10 -8.90 -10.28
CA ILE A 189 6.12 -9.71 -9.63
C ILE A 189 6.18 -9.41 -8.15
N VAL A 190 6.20 -10.46 -7.34
CA VAL A 190 6.59 -10.35 -5.93
C VAL A 190 8.04 -10.77 -5.78
N ILE A 191 8.83 -10.01 -5.01
CA ILE A 191 10.18 -10.39 -4.63
C ILE A 191 10.22 -10.57 -3.10
N LEU A 192 10.57 -11.78 -2.66
CA LEU A 192 10.75 -12.11 -1.24
C LEU A 192 12.24 -12.22 -0.92
N GLY A 193 12.73 -11.31 -0.08
CA GLY A 193 14.14 -11.25 0.30
C GLY A 193 14.43 -10.16 1.31
N ILE A 194 15.69 -10.00 1.67
CA ILE A 194 16.10 -8.95 2.60
C ILE A 194 16.23 -7.66 1.81
N VAL A 195 15.30 -6.72 2.00
CA VAL A 195 15.38 -5.38 1.38
C VAL A 195 16.54 -4.62 2.01
N GLY A 196 17.38 -4.01 1.17
CA GLY A 196 18.55 -3.26 1.62
C GLY A 196 18.15 -1.96 2.32
N GLU A 197 18.89 -1.62 3.37
CA GLU A 197 18.79 -0.33 4.07
C GLU A 197 20.11 0.45 3.94
N PRO A 198 20.10 1.80 3.97
CA PRO A 198 21.34 2.57 3.93
C PRO A 198 22.26 2.26 5.11
N THR A 199 23.55 2.05 4.84
CA THR A 199 24.55 1.84 5.90
C THR A 199 24.69 3.12 6.74
N PRO A 200 24.61 3.06 8.08
CA PRO A 200 24.83 4.22 8.93
C PRO A 200 26.20 4.88 8.68
N GLY A 201 26.20 6.16 8.31
CA GLY A 201 27.41 6.91 7.96
C GLY A 201 27.90 6.74 6.53
N ASN A 202 27.25 5.90 5.71
CA ASN A 202 27.44 5.84 4.26
C ASN A 202 26.13 5.43 3.55
N GLU A 203 25.29 6.42 3.30
CA GLU A 203 23.96 6.25 2.69
C GLU A 203 23.96 5.72 1.24
N ASN A 204 25.13 5.62 0.60
CA ASN A 204 25.28 5.07 -0.76
C ASN A 204 25.64 3.58 -0.77
N VAL A 205 25.73 2.94 0.39
CA VAL A 205 26.04 1.51 0.51
C VAL A 205 24.85 0.82 1.17
N PRO A 206 24.23 -0.19 0.51
CA PRO A 206 23.19 -0.98 1.13
C PRO A 206 23.79 -1.91 2.19
N GLU A 207 23.04 -2.11 3.27
CA GLU A 207 23.24 -3.18 4.22
C GLU A 207 22.02 -4.10 4.19
N PHE A 208 22.26 -5.41 4.07
CA PHE A 208 21.22 -6.43 4.04
C PHE A 208 21.25 -7.20 5.36
N ARG A 209 20.27 -6.94 6.22
CA ARG A 209 20.14 -7.63 7.51
C ARG A 209 18.69 -7.63 7.98
N VAL A 210 18.40 -8.53 8.92
CA VAL A 210 17.13 -8.53 9.65
C VAL A 210 17.34 -7.72 10.92
N LEU A 211 16.79 -6.51 10.97
CA LEU A 211 16.78 -5.67 12.17
C LEU A 211 15.55 -5.93 13.03
N ASN A 212 15.76 -5.94 14.34
CA ASN A 212 14.73 -6.00 15.37
C ASN A 212 15.08 -4.97 16.45
N ASP A 213 14.94 -3.71 16.08
CA ASP A 213 15.21 -2.55 16.93
C ASP A 213 13.95 -1.70 17.19
N ASN A 214 12.77 -2.21 16.78
CA ASN A 214 11.47 -1.57 16.92
C ASN A 214 11.44 -0.15 16.32
N GLN A 215 12.11 0.06 15.19
CA GLN A 215 12.10 1.32 14.46
C GLN A 215 11.62 1.13 13.02
N ALA A 216 11.18 2.20 12.38
CA ALA A 216 10.97 2.20 10.94
C ALA A 216 12.32 2.04 10.24
N GLY A 217 12.45 1.00 9.40
CA GLY A 217 13.56 0.93 8.46
C GLY A 217 13.41 1.97 7.35
N ILE A 218 14.49 2.13 6.59
CA ILE A 218 14.52 3.02 5.42
C ILE A 218 14.95 2.19 4.23
N VAL A 219 14.15 2.19 3.15
CA VAL A 219 14.54 1.49 1.93
C VAL A 219 15.74 2.18 1.28
N PHE A 220 16.80 1.42 1.03
CA PHE A 220 17.94 1.88 0.24
C PHE A 220 17.53 2.00 -1.23
N ILE A 221 17.75 3.18 -1.82
CA ILE A 221 17.58 3.41 -3.25
C ILE A 221 18.96 3.61 -3.88
N ASP A 222 19.33 2.73 -4.81
CA ASP A 222 20.61 2.83 -5.51
C ASP A 222 20.69 4.16 -6.30
N PRO A 223 21.73 4.98 -6.10
CA PRO A 223 21.80 6.30 -6.71
C PRO A 223 22.00 6.27 -8.23
N GLN A 224 22.49 5.15 -8.79
CA GLN A 224 22.71 4.96 -10.22
C GLN A 224 21.47 4.41 -10.93
N THR A 225 20.84 3.39 -10.36
CA THR A 225 19.68 2.73 -10.98
C THR A 225 18.36 3.38 -10.60
N ARG A 226 18.33 4.10 -9.47
CA ARG A 226 17.12 4.67 -8.84
C ARG A 226 16.11 3.60 -8.45
N LEU A 227 16.58 2.39 -8.14
CA LEU A 227 15.79 1.24 -7.73
C LEU A 227 16.26 0.75 -6.35
N PRO A 228 15.38 0.11 -5.57
CA PRO A 228 15.79 -0.60 -4.37
C PRO A 228 16.60 -1.84 -4.71
N LEU A 229 17.31 -2.35 -3.71
CA LEU A 229 18.04 -3.61 -3.79
C LEU A 229 17.48 -4.61 -2.79
N VAL A 230 17.41 -5.88 -3.20
CA VAL A 230 16.91 -6.99 -2.39
C VAL A 230 17.87 -8.16 -2.47
N ASP A 231 18.39 -8.57 -1.32
CA ASP A 231 19.19 -9.79 -1.20
C ASP A 231 18.25 -10.99 -1.05
N VAL A 232 18.07 -11.69 -2.17
CA VAL A 232 17.25 -12.91 -2.22
C VAL A 232 18.14 -14.11 -1.94
N SER A 233 19.38 -14.09 -2.42
CA SER A 233 20.37 -15.17 -2.25
C SER A 233 20.57 -15.57 -0.79
N ASN A 234 20.68 -14.60 0.12
CA ASN A 234 20.91 -14.83 1.55
C ASN A 234 19.62 -14.79 2.40
N SER A 235 18.44 -14.84 1.76
CA SER A 235 17.17 -14.89 2.48
C SER A 235 17.10 -16.13 3.40
N PRO A 236 16.67 -15.98 4.67
CA PRO A 236 16.67 -17.07 5.65
C PRO A 236 15.61 -18.16 5.39
N GLY A 237 14.74 -17.94 4.39
CA GLY A 237 13.63 -18.82 4.08
C GLY A 237 13.44 -19.05 2.59
N PHE A 238 12.36 -19.76 2.27
CA PHE A 238 11.95 -20.07 0.91
C PHE A 238 10.42 -19.93 0.80
N CYS A 239 9.92 -19.96 -0.43
CA CYS A 239 8.53 -19.62 -0.72
C CYS A 239 7.77 -20.79 -1.36
N PRO A 240 7.18 -21.69 -0.56
CA PRO A 240 6.13 -22.57 -1.05
C PRO A 240 4.93 -21.74 -1.51
N ILE A 241 4.37 -22.11 -2.66
CA ILE A 241 3.17 -21.50 -3.21
C ILE A 241 2.01 -22.46 -3.01
N VAL A 242 0.90 -21.93 -2.49
CA VAL A 242 -0.40 -22.58 -2.55
C VAL A 242 -1.10 -22.10 -3.80
N ASP A 243 -1.47 -23.04 -4.65
CA ASP A 243 -2.23 -22.85 -5.88
C ASP A 243 -3.43 -23.82 -5.93
N GLU A 244 -4.18 -23.80 -7.03
CA GLU A 244 -5.37 -24.65 -7.19
C GLU A 244 -5.07 -26.16 -7.09
N SER A 245 -3.86 -26.58 -7.46
CA SER A 245 -3.40 -27.97 -7.41
C SER A 245 -2.93 -28.44 -6.04
N SER A 246 -2.80 -27.53 -5.08
CA SER A 246 -2.20 -27.80 -3.77
C SER A 246 -3.12 -28.65 -2.88
N GLU A 247 -2.54 -29.66 -2.22
CA GLU A 247 -3.22 -30.44 -1.18
C GLU A 247 -2.90 -29.87 0.21
N ILE A 248 -3.90 -29.28 0.85
CA ILE A 248 -3.79 -28.74 2.22
C ILE A 248 -4.50 -29.67 3.18
N VAL A 249 -3.94 -29.88 4.37
CA VAL A 249 -4.57 -30.64 5.45
C VAL A 249 -4.84 -29.71 6.63
N ASP A 250 -6.08 -29.66 7.11
CA ASP A 250 -6.47 -28.86 8.27
C ASP A 250 -5.94 -29.44 9.58
N ALA A 251 -6.08 -28.70 10.69
CA ALA A 251 -5.65 -29.13 12.01
C ALA A 251 -6.33 -30.42 12.52
N ASN A 252 -7.42 -30.85 11.88
CA ASN A 252 -8.15 -32.08 12.22
C ASN A 252 -7.82 -33.24 11.27
N GLY A 253 -6.84 -33.08 10.37
CA GLY A 253 -6.47 -34.10 9.39
C GLY A 253 -7.39 -34.19 8.17
N ARG A 254 -8.24 -33.19 7.92
CA ARG A 254 -9.12 -33.16 6.74
C ARG A 254 -8.41 -32.49 5.57
N VAL A 255 -8.55 -33.09 4.39
CA VAL A 255 -8.08 -32.46 3.15
C VAL A 255 -8.96 -31.26 2.82
N VAL A 256 -8.33 -30.11 2.67
CA VAL A 256 -8.92 -28.84 2.24
C VAL A 256 -8.72 -28.73 0.73
N ASN A 257 -9.80 -28.41 0.02
CA ASN A 257 -9.74 -28.12 -1.41
C ASN A 257 -9.19 -26.70 -1.61
N ALA A 258 -7.91 -26.58 -1.99
CA ALA A 258 -7.25 -25.29 -2.17
C ALA A 258 -7.96 -24.41 -3.21
N ALA A 259 -8.34 -24.96 -4.37
CA ALA A 259 -9.05 -24.23 -5.42
C ALA A 259 -10.40 -23.65 -4.95
N ALA A 260 -11.13 -24.36 -4.08
CA ALA A 260 -12.36 -23.83 -3.50
C ALA A 260 -12.08 -22.70 -2.50
N ALA A 261 -11.07 -22.87 -1.64
CA ALA A 261 -10.70 -21.87 -0.65
C ALA A 261 -10.17 -20.57 -1.30
N LEU A 262 -9.30 -20.68 -2.30
CA LEU A 262 -8.75 -19.54 -3.04
C LEU A 262 -9.86 -18.71 -3.70
N ARG A 263 -10.84 -19.38 -4.36
CA ARG A 263 -12.01 -18.71 -4.96
C ARG A 263 -12.93 -18.05 -3.95
N GLU A 264 -13.10 -18.63 -2.75
CA GLU A 264 -13.90 -18.01 -1.69
C GLU A 264 -13.25 -16.74 -1.13
N LEU A 265 -11.92 -16.74 -1.08
CA LEU A 265 -11.11 -15.59 -0.65
C LEU A 265 -10.86 -14.57 -1.76
N ASP A 266 -11.27 -14.86 -3.01
CA ASP A 266 -11.08 -14.02 -4.19
C ASP A 266 -9.60 -13.67 -4.46
N ILE A 267 -8.73 -14.66 -4.25
CA ILE A 267 -7.28 -14.63 -4.52
C ILE A 267 -6.86 -15.79 -5.42
N ASP A 268 -5.76 -15.63 -6.14
CA ASP A 268 -5.25 -16.64 -7.07
C ASP A 268 -4.26 -17.60 -6.38
N HIS A 269 -3.41 -17.06 -5.50
CA HIS A 269 -2.34 -17.81 -4.84
C HIS A 269 -2.08 -17.32 -3.41
N LEU A 270 -1.47 -18.18 -2.60
CA LEU A 270 -0.77 -17.76 -1.38
C LEU A 270 0.72 -18.04 -1.54
N ALA A 271 1.55 -17.00 -1.45
CA ALA A 271 2.98 -17.18 -1.28
C ALA A 271 3.28 -17.24 0.22
N GLN A 272 3.70 -18.41 0.71
CA GLN A 272 4.03 -18.59 2.12
C GLN A 272 5.53 -18.43 2.29
N PHE A 273 5.98 -17.57 3.19
CA PHE A 273 7.39 -17.51 3.56
C PHE A 273 7.67 -18.49 4.70
N VAL A 274 8.64 -19.39 4.51
CA VAL A 274 9.01 -20.41 5.48
C VAL A 274 10.49 -20.34 5.84
N LEU A 275 10.80 -20.23 7.14
CA LEU A 275 12.18 -20.28 7.64
C LEU A 275 12.82 -21.64 7.37
N ARG A 276 13.90 -21.65 6.59
CA ARG A 276 14.56 -22.86 6.09
C ARG A 276 15.08 -23.74 7.22
N GLY A 277 15.81 -23.14 8.16
CA GLY A 277 16.39 -23.88 9.28
C GLY A 277 15.33 -24.54 10.17
N VAL A 278 14.23 -23.83 10.46
CA VAL A 278 13.14 -24.36 11.28
C VAL A 278 12.42 -25.49 10.56
N ARG A 279 12.15 -25.33 9.25
CA ARG A 279 11.56 -26.41 8.43
C ARG A 279 12.45 -27.65 8.38
N ASN A 280 13.76 -27.49 8.16
CA ASN A 280 14.71 -28.61 8.16
C ASN A 280 14.67 -29.37 9.48
N ASN A 281 14.77 -28.65 10.60
CA ASN A 281 14.75 -29.27 11.93
C ASN A 281 13.46 -30.07 12.15
N PHE A 282 12.32 -29.60 11.66
CA PHE A 282 11.05 -30.30 11.79
C PHE A 282 11.02 -31.57 10.94
N GLU A 283 11.40 -31.48 9.68
CA GLU A 283 11.42 -32.61 8.74
C GLU A 283 12.44 -33.68 9.15
N ASP A 284 13.57 -33.27 9.72
CA ASP A 284 14.63 -34.16 10.24
C ASP A 284 14.29 -34.74 11.63
N GLY A 285 13.12 -34.41 12.20
CA GLY A 285 12.69 -34.87 13.51
C GLY A 285 13.49 -34.29 14.69
N GLN A 286 14.25 -33.22 14.46
CA GLN A 286 14.97 -32.48 15.51
C GLN A 286 14.04 -31.57 16.32
N GLN A 287 12.85 -31.25 15.81
CA GLN A 287 11.78 -30.58 16.55
C GLN A 287 10.43 -31.26 16.30
N ASN A 288 9.59 -31.32 17.34
CA ASN A 288 8.27 -31.98 17.27
C ASN A 288 7.18 -31.09 16.67
N ASN A 289 7.35 -29.77 16.74
CA ASN A 289 6.37 -28.80 16.30
C ASN A 289 6.84 -28.14 15.01
N ASP A 290 5.97 -28.04 14.03
CA ASP A 290 6.19 -27.19 12.86
C ASP A 290 5.84 -25.74 13.23
N ASN A 291 6.72 -25.09 13.97
CA ASN A 291 6.62 -23.68 14.33
C ASN A 291 7.46 -22.79 13.40
N GLY A 292 7.75 -23.26 12.18
CA GLY A 292 8.32 -22.39 11.16
C GLY A 292 7.40 -21.18 10.96
N LEU A 293 8.01 -20.01 10.76
CA LEU A 293 7.27 -18.83 10.30
C LEU A 293 6.49 -19.23 9.04
N ARG A 294 5.20 -18.88 8.98
CA ARG A 294 4.32 -19.07 7.82
C ARG A 294 3.55 -17.78 7.60
N VAL A 295 4.28 -16.70 7.39
CA VAL A 295 3.64 -15.46 6.97
C VAL A 295 3.25 -15.64 5.51
N SER A 296 1.98 -15.39 5.22
CA SER A 296 1.43 -15.53 3.88
C SER A 296 1.29 -14.16 3.24
N LEU A 297 1.70 -14.07 2.00
CA LEU A 297 1.32 -13.00 1.11
C LEU A 297 0.16 -13.50 0.24
N HIS A 298 -0.94 -12.76 0.26
CA HIS A 298 -2.14 -13.07 -0.51
C HIS A 298 -2.03 -12.41 -1.88
N LEU A 299 -2.12 -13.20 -2.94
CA LEU A 299 -1.82 -12.75 -4.30
C LEU A 299 -3.04 -12.80 -5.20
N LYS A 300 -3.23 -11.72 -5.95
CA LYS A 300 -4.20 -11.63 -7.02
C LYS A 300 -3.58 -10.95 -8.23
N ASN A 301 -3.83 -11.46 -9.43
CA ASN A 301 -3.26 -10.95 -10.68
C ASN A 301 -1.73 -10.79 -10.58
N VAL A 302 -1.02 -11.88 -10.23
CA VAL A 302 0.45 -11.88 -10.13
C VAL A 302 1.01 -13.03 -10.98
N GLU A 303 1.94 -12.71 -11.89
CA GLU A 303 2.52 -13.69 -12.80
C GLU A 303 3.71 -14.41 -12.20
N PHE A 304 4.53 -13.73 -11.38
CA PHE A 304 5.77 -14.31 -10.87
C PHE A 304 6.06 -14.03 -9.40
N VAL A 305 6.73 -14.98 -8.76
CA VAL A 305 7.35 -14.81 -7.44
C VAL A 305 8.85 -15.09 -7.57
N VAL A 306 9.68 -14.16 -7.11
CA VAL A 306 11.13 -14.33 -6.98
C VAL A 306 11.46 -14.62 -5.52
N CYS A 307 12.12 -15.76 -5.26
CA CYS A 307 12.46 -16.17 -3.91
C CYS A 307 13.66 -17.13 -3.90
N ALA A 308 14.32 -17.28 -2.75
CA ALA A 308 15.34 -18.30 -2.58
C ALA A 308 14.75 -19.72 -2.71
N SER A 309 15.48 -20.58 -3.43
CA SER A 309 15.24 -22.03 -3.52
C SER A 309 15.14 -22.70 -2.15
N ARG A 310 14.50 -23.88 -2.07
CA ARG A 310 14.31 -24.66 -0.82
C ARG A 310 15.62 -25.08 -0.14
N ASP A 311 16.69 -25.29 -0.90
CA ASP A 311 18.02 -25.63 -0.36
C ASP A 311 18.88 -24.38 -0.08
N GLY A 312 18.47 -23.20 -0.58
CA GLY A 312 19.18 -21.93 -0.41
C GLY A 312 20.40 -21.78 -1.33
N THR A 313 20.46 -22.54 -2.42
CA THR A 313 21.62 -22.52 -3.34
C THR A 313 21.42 -21.63 -4.57
N ALA A 314 20.17 -21.26 -4.86
CA ALA A 314 19.79 -20.47 -6.02
C ALA A 314 18.62 -19.52 -5.74
N ILE A 315 18.51 -18.49 -6.57
CA ILE A 315 17.31 -17.65 -6.71
C ILE A 315 16.40 -18.32 -7.74
N GLU A 316 15.13 -18.52 -7.37
CA GLU A 316 14.11 -19.10 -8.23
C GLU A 316 13.12 -18.04 -8.67
N LEU A 317 12.72 -18.12 -9.95
CA LEU A 317 11.53 -17.48 -10.47
C LEU A 317 10.42 -18.53 -10.50
N ILE A 318 9.35 -18.31 -9.76
CA ILE A 318 8.17 -19.18 -9.72
C ILE A 318 7.09 -18.55 -10.59
N ASP A 319 6.75 -19.22 -11.69
CA ASP A 319 5.70 -18.84 -12.64
C ASP A 319 4.33 -19.32 -12.15
N LEU A 320 3.47 -18.35 -11.82
CA LEU A 320 2.14 -18.55 -11.25
C LEU A 320 1.03 -18.67 -12.31
N ARG A 321 1.38 -18.54 -13.61
CA ARG A 321 0.38 -18.54 -14.69
C ARG A 321 -0.17 -19.92 -15.04
N SER A 322 0.33 -20.96 -14.37
CA SER A 322 -0.12 -22.34 -14.51
C SER A 322 -0.23 -22.99 -13.14
N SER A 323 -1.16 -23.94 -13.01
CA SER A 323 -1.27 -24.81 -11.84
C SER A 323 -1.10 -26.28 -12.26
N PRO A 324 -0.12 -27.04 -11.71
CA PRO A 324 0.86 -26.63 -10.72
C PRO A 324 1.80 -25.51 -11.17
N VAL A 325 2.27 -24.69 -10.23
CA VAL A 325 3.26 -23.63 -10.51
C VAL A 325 4.56 -24.20 -11.08
N VAL A 326 5.21 -23.45 -11.97
CA VAL A 326 6.46 -23.86 -12.62
C VAL A 326 7.63 -23.05 -12.10
N ARG A 327 8.75 -23.69 -11.76
CA ARG A 327 9.96 -23.01 -11.28
C ARG A 327 10.98 -22.88 -12.41
N GLY A 328 11.64 -21.73 -12.47
CA GLY A 328 12.64 -21.38 -13.46
C GLY A 328 13.59 -20.29 -12.97
N SER A 329 14.16 -19.54 -13.91
CA SER A 329 15.12 -18.46 -13.67
C SER A 329 14.57 -17.12 -14.14
N ILE A 330 15.02 -16.01 -13.54
CA ILE A 330 14.76 -14.64 -14.03
C ILE A 330 15.08 -14.50 -15.53
N ASN A 331 16.02 -15.29 -16.06
CA ASN A 331 16.36 -15.31 -17.48
C ASN A 331 15.22 -15.81 -18.39
N ASP A 332 14.28 -16.58 -17.86
CA ASP A 332 13.14 -17.14 -18.60
C ASP A 332 12.03 -16.10 -18.87
N ILE A 333 12.10 -14.92 -18.22
CA ILE A 333 11.18 -13.81 -18.50
C ILE A 333 11.42 -13.30 -19.91
N ARG A 334 10.33 -13.28 -20.70
CA ARG A 334 10.36 -12.86 -22.11
C ARG A 334 10.56 -11.35 -22.26
N SER A 335 9.95 -10.55 -21.38
CA SER A 335 10.12 -9.09 -21.38
C SER A 335 11.57 -8.74 -21.03
N ARG A 336 12.28 -8.11 -21.97
CA ARG A 336 13.69 -7.72 -21.77
C ARG A 336 13.83 -6.64 -20.73
N ASP A 337 12.91 -5.69 -20.71
CA ASP A 337 12.94 -4.54 -19.82
C ASP A 337 12.64 -4.98 -18.38
N LEU A 338 11.61 -5.82 -18.18
CA LEU A 338 11.30 -6.41 -16.87
C LEU A 338 12.45 -7.28 -16.35
N ARG A 339 13.03 -8.14 -17.20
CA ARG A 339 14.20 -8.94 -16.83
C ARG A 339 15.38 -8.05 -16.43
N ARG A 340 15.63 -6.96 -17.16
CA ARG A 340 16.69 -6.01 -16.81
C ARG A 340 16.41 -5.34 -15.47
N ARG A 341 15.17 -4.89 -15.23
CA ARG A 341 14.73 -4.26 -13.98
C ARG A 341 14.95 -5.19 -12.79
N LEU A 342 14.53 -6.46 -12.89
CA LEU A 342 14.78 -7.46 -11.85
C LEU A 342 16.26 -7.72 -11.60
N ASN A 343 17.08 -7.84 -12.64
CA ASN A 343 18.53 -8.04 -12.47
C ASN A 343 19.25 -6.82 -11.85
N LEU A 344 18.60 -5.65 -11.80
CA LEU A 344 19.12 -4.48 -11.08
C LEU A 344 18.68 -4.46 -9.61
N ILE A 345 17.53 -5.08 -9.29
CA ILE A 345 16.96 -5.11 -7.93
C ILE A 345 17.51 -6.30 -7.14
N VAL A 346 17.54 -7.49 -7.75
CA VAL A 346 17.80 -8.76 -7.06
C VAL A 346 19.30 -9.05 -6.96
N GLN A 347 19.76 -9.35 -5.75
CA GLN A 347 21.13 -9.78 -5.42
C GLN A 347 21.17 -11.21 -4.86
#